data_AF-W7HQ03-F1
#
_entry.id   AF-W7HQ03-F1
#
_cell.length_a   1.000
_cell.length_b   1.000
_cell.length_c   1.000
_cell.angle_alpha   90.00
_cell.angle_beta   90.00
_cell.angle_gamma   90.00
#
_symmetry.space_group_name_H-M   'P 1'
#
loop_
_entity.id
_entity.type
_entity.pdbx_description
1 polymer ?
#
loop_
_entity_poly.entity_id
_entity_poly.type
_entity_poly.pdbx_seq_one_letter_code
_entity_poly.pdbx_strand_id
1 'polypeptide(L)'
;MAAVQASSTYVTLAKTLPPRLTRFFKRWPPGTAETPQLNPFTTTRNPATGKWQDPIYSLRRQADLCKLARKYGVETLLPPTPKSAASREQRALEVKKVTAKKVKGQIWERQLMAKVEKRKQAMLKMPQLIKEWKLKGHGRGWRDWPK
;
A
#
# COMPACT_ATOMS: atom_id res chain seq x y z
N MET A 1 19.06 48.84 3.15
CA MET A 1 19.33 48.64 1.71
C MET A 1 19.49 47.16 1.33
N ALA A 2 20.29 46.36 2.04
CA ALA A 2 20.50 44.93 1.70
C ALA A 2 19.22 44.06 1.66
N ALA A 3 18.27 44.25 2.60
CA ALA A 3 17.01 43.48 2.61
C ALA A 3 16.10 43.76 1.40
N VAL A 4 16.13 44.97 0.85
CA VAL A 4 15.35 45.38 -0.35
C VAL A 4 15.97 44.79 -1.63
N GLN A 5 17.29 44.65 -1.67
CA GLN A 5 17.99 43.94 -2.75
C GLN A 5 17.74 42.44 -2.68
N ALA A 6 17.70 41.85 -1.47
CA ALA A 6 17.35 40.44 -1.31
C ALA A 6 15.90 40.15 -1.74
N SER A 7 14.93 41.02 -1.41
CA SER A 7 13.55 40.81 -1.85
C SER A 7 13.41 40.87 -3.38
N SER A 8 14.12 41.79 -4.05
CA SER A 8 14.10 41.88 -5.52
C SER A 8 14.73 40.65 -6.19
N THR A 9 15.82 40.09 -5.63
CA THR A 9 16.43 38.86 -6.16
C THR A 9 15.56 37.63 -5.97
N TYR A 10 14.83 37.51 -4.86
CA TYR A 10 13.86 36.43 -4.68
C TYR A 10 12.69 36.54 -5.66
N VAL A 11 12.24 37.77 -5.95
CA VAL A 11 11.19 38.00 -6.96
C VAL A 11 11.68 37.62 -8.37
N THR A 12 12.94 37.90 -8.72
CA THR A 12 13.49 37.45 -10.02
C THR A 12 13.61 35.94 -10.08
N LEU A 13 14.07 35.28 -9.02
CA LEU A 13 14.11 33.81 -8.93
C LEU A 13 12.72 33.18 -9.02
N ALA A 14 11.70 33.76 -8.36
CA ALA A 14 10.33 33.25 -8.46
C ALA A 14 9.79 33.35 -9.90
N LYS A 15 10.20 34.37 -10.66
CA LYS A 15 9.80 34.54 -12.06
C LYS A 15 10.46 33.51 -13.00
N THR A 16 11.59 32.91 -12.65
CA THR A 16 12.25 31.88 -13.48
C THR A 16 11.62 30.48 -13.35
N LEU A 17 10.66 30.31 -12.43
CA LEU A 17 9.94 29.05 -12.25
C LEU A 17 9.14 28.67 -13.51
N PRO A 18 8.99 27.36 -13.81
CA PRO A 18 8.21 26.92 -14.96
C PRO A 18 6.75 27.39 -14.88
N PRO A 19 6.12 27.74 -16.02
CA PRO A 19 4.78 28.33 -16.05
C PRO A 19 3.71 27.45 -15.42
N ARG A 20 3.91 26.11 -15.40
CA ARG A 20 3.01 25.17 -14.72
C ARG A 20 2.99 25.39 -13.20
N LEU A 21 4.14 25.62 -12.57
CA LEU A 21 4.20 25.94 -11.14
C LEU A 21 3.70 27.35 -10.87
N THR A 22 4.09 28.33 -11.69
CA THR A 22 3.66 29.72 -11.51
C THR A 22 2.14 29.85 -11.60
N ARG A 23 1.50 29.15 -12.55
CA ARG A 23 0.02 29.10 -12.64
C ARG A 23 -0.61 28.40 -11.44
N PHE A 24 0.02 27.34 -10.92
CA PHE A 24 -0.46 26.65 -9.73
C PHE A 24 -0.43 27.60 -8.52
N PHE A 25 0.71 28.22 -8.22
CA PHE A 25 0.86 29.12 -7.08
C PHE A 25 0.04 30.41 -7.23
N LYS A 26 -0.21 30.89 -8.45
CA LYS A 26 -1.13 32.00 -8.70
C LYS A 26 -2.56 31.68 -8.25
N ARG A 27 -3.01 30.43 -8.43
CA ARG A 27 -4.37 29.99 -8.07
C ARG A 27 -4.44 29.48 -6.63
N TRP A 28 -3.37 28.85 -6.16
CA TRP A 28 -3.24 28.21 -4.86
C TRP A 28 -1.99 28.73 -4.17
N PRO A 29 -2.05 29.91 -3.55
CA PRO A 29 -0.91 30.45 -2.81
C PRO A 29 -0.55 29.54 -1.62
N PRO A 30 0.73 29.49 -1.23
CA PRO A 30 1.17 28.68 -0.10
C PRO A 30 0.48 29.14 1.21
N GLY A 31 0.13 28.20 2.07
CA GLY A 31 -0.57 28.45 3.35
C GLY A 31 -2.10 28.47 3.27
N THR A 32 -2.71 28.58 2.08
CA THR A 32 -4.18 28.61 1.96
C THR A 32 -4.81 27.21 1.89
N ALA A 33 -4.08 26.23 1.35
CA ALA A 33 -4.61 24.91 1.00
C ALA A 33 -4.17 23.80 1.96
N GLU A 34 -4.01 24.12 3.25
CA GLU A 34 -3.57 23.16 4.26
C GLU A 34 -4.69 22.23 4.73
N THR A 35 -5.93 22.72 4.76
CA THR A 35 -7.08 21.91 5.17
C THR A 35 -7.54 21.01 4.03
N PRO A 36 -8.01 19.77 4.30
CA PRO A 36 -8.46 18.83 3.26
C PRO A 36 -9.63 19.34 2.41
N GLN A 37 -10.43 20.28 2.90
CA GLN A 37 -11.55 20.87 2.16
C GLN A 37 -11.08 21.92 1.15
N LEU A 38 -10.00 22.66 1.45
CA LEU A 38 -9.44 23.69 0.58
C LEU A 38 -8.32 23.15 -0.32
N ASN A 39 -7.79 21.96 -0.01
CA ASN A 39 -6.68 21.37 -0.74
C ASN A 39 -7.13 20.88 -2.14
N PRO A 40 -6.52 21.36 -3.23
CA PRO A 40 -6.91 20.98 -4.60
C PRO A 40 -6.48 19.54 -4.97
N PHE A 41 -5.75 18.85 -4.10
CA PHE A 41 -5.24 17.51 -4.29
C PHE A 41 -6.05 16.42 -3.58
N THR A 42 -6.94 16.80 -2.68
CA THR A 42 -7.81 15.88 -1.93
C THR A 42 -9.21 15.84 -2.55
N THR A 43 -9.88 14.70 -2.37
CA THR A 43 -11.30 14.56 -2.68
C THR A 43 -12.11 15.29 -1.63
N THR A 44 -13.10 16.06 -2.07
CA THR A 44 -14.01 16.78 -1.18
C THR A 44 -15.40 16.16 -1.25
N ARG A 45 -16.17 16.27 -0.17
CA ARG A 45 -17.57 15.83 -0.15
C ARG A 45 -18.46 17.03 -0.38
N ASN A 46 -19.36 16.95 -1.38
CA ASN A 46 -20.32 18.01 -1.62
C ASN A 46 -21.35 18.05 -0.45
N PRO A 47 -21.51 19.17 0.26
CA PRO A 47 -22.39 19.24 1.43
C PRO A 47 -23.88 19.08 1.08
N ALA A 48 -24.31 19.54 -0.10
CA ALA A 48 -25.71 19.48 -0.51
C ALA A 48 -26.13 18.08 -1.02
N THR A 49 -25.26 17.42 -1.78
CA THR A 49 -25.58 16.11 -2.40
C THR A 49 -24.98 14.91 -1.66
N GLY A 50 -24.05 15.15 -0.74
CA GLY A 50 -23.32 14.11 -0.02
C GLY A 50 -22.35 13.28 -0.87
N LYS A 51 -22.26 13.53 -2.19
CA LYS A 51 -21.39 12.81 -3.13
C LYS A 51 -19.94 13.26 -2.99
N TRP A 52 -19.02 12.34 -3.15
CA TRP A 52 -17.59 12.64 -3.25
C TRP A 52 -17.26 13.23 -4.62
N GLN A 53 -16.48 14.30 -4.62
CA GLN A 53 -15.95 14.95 -5.81
C GLN A 53 -14.49 14.58 -5.97
N ASP A 54 -14.10 14.34 -7.22
CA ASP A 54 -12.71 14.11 -7.59
C ASP A 54 -11.84 15.34 -7.27
N PRO A 55 -10.55 15.13 -6.96
CA PRO A 55 -9.64 16.25 -6.72
C PRO A 55 -9.45 17.08 -7.99
N ILE A 56 -9.31 18.40 -7.83
CA ILE A 56 -9.09 19.34 -8.94
C ILE A 56 -7.87 18.94 -9.79
N TYR A 57 -6.85 18.37 -9.14
CA TYR A 57 -5.73 17.71 -9.81
C TYR A 57 -5.73 16.21 -9.51
N SER A 58 -5.78 15.40 -10.56
CA SER A 58 -5.63 13.95 -10.46
C SER A 58 -4.25 13.54 -9.93
N LEU A 59 -4.14 12.32 -9.36
CA LEU A 59 -2.89 11.79 -8.81
C LEU A 59 -1.70 11.84 -9.78
N ARG A 60 -1.95 11.74 -11.09
CA ARG A 60 -0.92 11.91 -12.13
C ARG A 60 -0.43 13.35 -12.19
N ARG A 61 -1.34 14.32 -12.24
CA ARG A 61 -1.02 15.75 -12.29
C ARG A 61 -0.36 16.22 -10.98
N GLN A 62 -0.78 15.68 -9.84
CA GLN A 62 -0.12 15.89 -8.55
C GLN A 62 1.35 15.43 -8.61
N ALA A 63 1.61 14.22 -9.11
CA ALA A 63 2.96 13.71 -9.25
C ALA A 63 3.82 14.56 -10.20
N ASP A 64 3.26 15.02 -11.32
CA ASP A 64 3.96 15.94 -12.23
C ASP A 64 4.36 17.24 -11.50
N LEU A 65 3.44 17.83 -10.72
CA LEU A 65 3.71 19.03 -9.93
C LEU A 65 4.76 18.79 -8.84
N CYS A 66 4.66 17.69 -8.08
CA CYS A 66 5.64 17.35 -7.04
C CYS A 66 7.03 17.09 -7.64
N LYS A 67 7.13 16.38 -8.77
CA LYS A 67 8.42 16.16 -9.46
C LYS A 67 9.05 17.48 -9.90
N LEU A 68 8.23 18.36 -10.48
CA LEU A 68 8.68 19.66 -10.95
C LEU A 68 9.09 20.53 -9.74
N ALA A 69 8.27 20.61 -8.69
CA ALA A 69 8.58 21.35 -7.47
C ALA A 69 9.86 20.85 -6.79
N ARG A 70 10.09 19.53 -6.75
CA ARG A 70 11.34 18.94 -6.24
C ARG A 70 12.56 19.40 -7.02
N LYS A 71 12.46 19.45 -8.36
CA LYS A 71 13.55 19.89 -9.23
C LYS A 71 13.97 21.35 -8.95
N TYR A 72 13.03 22.19 -8.54
CA TYR A 72 13.26 23.61 -8.24
C TYR A 72 13.29 23.91 -6.73
N GLY A 73 13.29 22.89 -5.86
CA GLY A 73 13.38 23.06 -4.41
C GLY A 73 12.14 23.67 -3.72
N VAL A 74 10.99 23.73 -4.40
CA VAL A 74 9.74 24.36 -3.89
C VAL A 74 8.67 23.34 -3.50
N GLU A 75 9.07 22.11 -3.17
CA GLU A 75 8.14 21.02 -2.80
C GLU A 75 7.40 21.31 -1.48
N THR A 76 8.05 22.00 -0.53
CA THR A 76 7.47 22.38 0.77
C THR A 76 6.34 23.40 0.68
N LEU A 77 6.29 24.17 -0.42
CA LEU A 77 5.24 25.17 -0.65
C LEU A 77 3.96 24.56 -1.24
N LEU A 78 4.01 23.29 -1.66
CA LEU A 78 2.83 22.61 -2.17
C LEU A 78 1.94 22.11 -1.01
N PRO A 79 0.61 22.08 -1.22
CA PRO A 79 -0.30 21.43 -0.29
C PRO A 79 0.08 19.96 -0.05
N PRO A 80 -0.28 19.38 1.12
CA PRO A 80 0.07 18.01 1.44
C PRO A 80 -0.53 17.04 0.41
N THR A 81 0.29 16.11 -0.10
CA THR A 81 -0.14 15.08 -1.06
C THR A 81 0.49 13.72 -0.76
N PRO A 82 -0.18 12.61 -1.14
CA PRO A 82 0.43 11.28 -1.12
C PRO A 82 1.57 11.10 -2.14
N LYS A 83 1.80 12.09 -3.01
CA LYS A 83 2.87 12.09 -4.02
C LYS A 83 4.10 12.90 -3.61
N SER A 84 4.03 13.60 -2.47
CA SER A 84 5.17 14.29 -1.86
C SER A 84 6.29 13.31 -1.49
N ALA A 85 7.53 13.80 -1.43
CA ALA A 85 8.70 13.02 -1.01
C ALA A 85 8.49 12.44 0.38
N ALA A 86 8.12 13.28 1.35
CA ALA A 86 7.89 12.89 2.73
C ALA A 86 6.82 11.78 2.86
N SER A 87 5.66 11.93 2.20
CA SER A 87 4.61 10.89 2.26
C SER A 87 5.04 9.59 1.56
N ARG A 88 5.86 9.67 0.50
CA ARG A 88 6.39 8.47 -0.16
C ARG A 88 7.40 7.73 0.71
N GLU A 89 8.24 8.45 1.43
CA GLU A 89 9.20 7.86 2.39
C GLU A 89 8.48 7.19 3.55
N GLN A 90 7.50 7.88 4.16
CA GLN A 90 6.64 7.30 5.20
C GLN A 90 5.96 6.01 4.72
N ARG A 91 5.36 6.05 3.52
CA ARG A 91 4.74 4.87 2.91
C ARG A 91 5.74 3.75 2.64
N ALA A 92 6.96 4.07 2.21
CA ALA A 92 8.00 3.07 1.99
C ALA A 92 8.39 2.37 3.30
N LEU A 93 8.49 3.12 4.41
CA LEU A 93 8.73 2.56 5.74
C LEU A 93 7.57 1.66 6.20
N GLU A 94 6.32 2.06 5.96
CA GLU A 94 5.14 1.24 6.27
C GLU A 94 5.09 -0.05 5.45
N VAL A 95 5.37 0.02 4.15
CA VAL A 95 5.41 -1.16 3.28
C VAL A 95 6.48 -2.13 3.75
N LYS A 96 7.67 -1.64 4.14
CA LYS A 96 8.74 -2.47 4.72
C LYS A 96 8.25 -3.25 5.96
N LYS A 97 7.48 -2.61 6.84
CA LYS A 97 6.87 -3.26 8.02
C LYS A 97 5.89 -4.36 7.61
N VAL A 98 5.12 -4.16 6.55
CA VAL A 98 4.14 -5.15 6.06
C VAL A 98 4.82 -6.33 5.37
N THR A 99 5.87 -6.09 4.58
CA THR A 99 6.62 -7.17 3.91
C THR A 99 7.35 -8.09 4.88
N ALA A 100 7.62 -7.65 6.11
CA ALA A 100 8.19 -8.48 7.16
C ALA A 100 7.20 -9.49 7.77
N LYS A 101 5.93 -9.52 7.33
CA LYS A 101 4.92 -10.45 7.84
C LYS A 101 5.16 -11.88 7.31
N LYS A 102 4.88 -12.86 8.17
CA LYS A 102 4.97 -14.29 7.83
C LYS A 102 4.03 -14.64 6.67
N VAL A 103 4.57 -15.29 5.64
CA VAL A 103 3.81 -15.77 4.48
C VAL A 103 2.93 -16.95 4.89
N LYS A 104 1.70 -17.02 4.36
CA LYS A 104 0.70 -18.07 4.66
C LYS A 104 1.11 -19.48 4.21
N GLY A 105 2.04 -19.59 3.25
CA GLY A 105 2.42 -20.84 2.58
C GLY A 105 1.35 -21.38 1.63
N GLN A 106 1.67 -22.42 0.87
CA GLN A 106 0.71 -23.15 0.05
C GLN A 106 -0.13 -24.14 0.90
N ILE A 107 -1.28 -24.60 0.39
CA ILE A 107 -2.16 -25.52 1.13
C ILE A 107 -1.41 -26.81 1.51
N TRP A 108 -0.60 -27.35 0.59
CA TRP A 108 0.15 -28.58 0.83
C TRP A 108 1.26 -28.40 1.86
N GLU A 109 1.96 -27.26 1.89
CA GLU A 109 3.00 -26.95 2.89
C GLU A 109 2.40 -26.95 4.31
N ARG A 110 1.25 -26.29 4.47
CA ARG A 110 0.55 -26.24 5.76
C ARG A 110 0.07 -27.61 6.23
N GLN A 111 -0.37 -28.45 5.30
CA GLN A 111 -0.89 -29.79 5.61
C GLN A 111 0.18 -30.88 5.63
N LEU A 112 1.42 -30.58 5.21
CA LEU A 112 2.46 -31.59 4.96
C LEU A 112 2.74 -32.41 6.22
N MET A 113 2.99 -31.74 7.34
CA MET A 113 3.30 -32.39 8.61
C MET A 113 2.15 -33.29 9.08
N ALA A 114 0.92 -32.80 9.00
CA ALA A 114 -0.26 -33.58 9.37
C ALA A 114 -0.45 -34.81 8.45
N LYS A 115 -0.21 -34.67 7.14
CA LYS A 115 -0.27 -35.79 6.18
C LYS A 115 0.82 -36.82 6.43
N VAL A 116 2.05 -36.38 6.72
CA VAL A 116 3.19 -37.26 7.04
C VAL A 116 2.92 -38.04 8.32
N GLU A 117 2.44 -37.37 9.37
CA GLU A 117 2.11 -38.02 10.64
C GLU A 117 0.98 -39.05 10.49
N LYS A 118 -0.08 -38.73 9.72
CA LYS A 118 -1.15 -39.67 9.41
C LYS A 118 -0.64 -40.92 8.70
N ARG A 119 0.30 -40.76 7.74
CA ARG A 119 0.94 -41.90 7.04
C ARG A 119 1.76 -42.74 8.01
N LYS A 120 2.56 -42.11 8.87
CA LYS A 120 3.37 -42.80 9.87
C LYS A 120 2.51 -43.65 10.81
N GLN A 121 1.43 -43.07 11.34
CA GLN A 121 0.51 -43.78 12.23
C GLN A 121 -0.19 -44.94 11.54
N ALA A 122 -0.58 -44.79 10.27
CA ALA A 122 -1.16 -45.88 9.49
C ALA A 122 -0.16 -47.03 9.30
N MET A 123 1.12 -46.72 9.03
CA MET A 123 2.18 -47.74 8.90
C MET A 123 2.46 -48.49 10.20
N LEU A 124 2.46 -47.79 11.33
CA LEU A 124 2.64 -48.43 12.65
C LEU A 124 1.48 -49.38 13.00
N LYS A 125 0.24 -49.03 12.62
CA LYS A 125 -0.95 -49.86 12.85
C LYS A 125 -1.12 -50.98 11.82
N MET A 126 -0.41 -50.90 10.69
CA MET A 126 -0.56 -51.84 9.57
C MET A 126 -0.33 -53.32 9.96
N PRO A 127 0.70 -53.70 10.74
CA PRO A 127 0.93 -55.10 11.09
C PRO A 127 -0.22 -55.72 11.90
N GLN A 128 -0.78 -54.96 12.85
CA GLN A 128 -1.92 -55.40 13.65
C GLN A 128 -3.16 -55.57 12.78
N LEU A 129 -3.43 -54.60 11.90
CA LEU A 129 -4.55 -54.64 10.97
C LEU A 129 -4.47 -55.86 10.03
N ILE A 130 -3.27 -56.16 9.51
CA ILE A 130 -3.04 -57.35 8.66
C ILE A 130 -3.31 -58.64 9.45
N LYS A 131 -2.85 -58.72 10.72
CA LYS A 131 -3.09 -59.89 11.58
C LYS A 131 -4.59 -60.11 11.79
N GLU A 132 -5.32 -59.08 12.14
CA GLU A 132 -6.79 -59.14 12.33
C GLU A 132 -7.52 -59.52 11.05
N TRP A 133 -7.13 -58.94 9.92
CA TRP A 133 -7.73 -59.25 8.61
C TRP A 133 -7.53 -60.72 8.22
N LYS A 134 -6.33 -61.28 8.47
CA LYS A 134 -6.04 -62.71 8.26
C LYS A 134 -6.87 -63.60 9.19
N LEU A 135 -6.94 -63.26 10.49
CA LEU A 135 -7.70 -64.02 11.49
C LEU A 135 -9.21 -64.03 11.18
N LYS A 136 -9.77 -62.92 10.70
CA LYS A 136 -11.18 -62.81 10.28
C LYS A 136 -11.50 -63.44 8.91
N GLY A 137 -10.53 -64.15 8.30
CA GLY A 137 -10.76 -64.95 7.09
C GLY A 137 -10.69 -64.16 5.79
N HIS A 138 -9.67 -63.31 5.61
CA HIS A 138 -9.35 -62.64 4.34
C HIS A 138 -10.54 -61.87 3.73
N GLY A 139 -11.28 -61.14 4.55
CA GLY A 139 -12.37 -60.26 4.10
C GLY A 139 -13.78 -60.84 4.27
N ARG A 140 -13.97 -62.15 4.50
CA ARG A 140 -15.32 -62.73 4.68
C ARG A 140 -16.05 -62.19 5.92
N GLY A 141 -15.33 -62.00 7.03
CA GLY A 141 -15.84 -61.41 8.26
C GLY A 141 -15.49 -59.93 8.46
N TRP A 142 -14.94 -59.26 7.45
CA TRP A 142 -14.45 -57.88 7.56
C TRP A 142 -15.57 -56.87 7.30
N ARG A 143 -15.86 -56.02 8.27
CA ARG A 143 -16.90 -54.98 8.18
C ARG A 143 -16.34 -53.56 8.12
N ASP A 144 -15.06 -53.39 8.44
CA ASP A 144 -14.38 -52.09 8.56
C ASP A 144 -13.76 -51.65 7.22
N TRP A 145 -14.57 -51.60 6.17
CA TRP A 145 -14.11 -51.12 4.86
C TRP A 145 -13.90 -49.61 4.88
N PRO A 146 -12.86 -49.09 4.20
CA PRO A 146 -12.74 -47.65 3.96
C PRO A 146 -14.01 -47.12 3.29
N LYS A 147 -14.45 -45.94 3.72
CA LYS A 147 -15.57 -45.21 3.10
C LYS A 147 -15.10 -44.45 1.88
#